data_AF-A0A2H3P4G3-F1
#
_entry.id   AF-A0A2H3P4G3-F1
#
_cell.length_a   1.000
_cell.length_b   1.000
_cell.length_c   1.000
_cell.angle_alpha   90.00
_cell.angle_beta   90.00
_cell.angle_gamma   90.00
#
_symmetry.space_group_name_H-M   'P 1'
#
loop_
_entity.id
_entity.type
_entity.pdbx_description
1 polymer ?
#
loop_
_entity_poly.entity_id
_entity_poly.type
_entity_poly.pdbx_seq_one_letter_code
_entity_poly.pdbx_strand_id
1 'polypeptide(L)'
;MDERVEAYVDGTLPADEAVRFEAALETAPHWKTQVRHAKRIGTALHEYPTPSCPPECTEAILDQTVRASADATATAGHAAPDSSADARPPWLDRVAAAFDVLMRPAYSTALAAVLVTALAWLIADPVLPQLSSDTAPPTESHIEAPYTDEDVAQAHAEAELVLAYISDASQDASTTAEREMERALSPFFDAHDDASSSATP
;
A
#
# COMPACT_ATOMS: atom_id res chain seq x y z
N MET A 1 5.67 -0.76 -8.94
CA MET A 1 6.98 -0.46 -9.56
C MET A 1 8.02 -1.17 -8.69
N ASP A 2 9.14 -1.63 -9.26
CA ASP A 2 10.14 -2.40 -8.48
C ASP A 2 10.92 -1.44 -7.55
N GLU A 3 11.02 -1.79 -6.27
CA GLU A 3 11.70 -1.01 -5.23
C GLU A 3 13.14 -0.62 -5.62
N ARG A 4 13.83 -1.47 -6.40
CA ARG A 4 15.20 -1.18 -6.88
C ARG A 4 15.24 -0.10 -7.94
N VAL A 5 14.21 -0.01 -8.79
CA VAL A 5 14.10 1.04 -9.81
C VAL A 5 13.87 2.39 -9.12
N GLU A 6 13.02 2.42 -8.08
CA GLU A 6 12.75 3.61 -7.28
C GLU A 6 14.02 4.08 -6.58
N ALA A 7 14.70 3.19 -5.83
CA ALA A 7 15.95 3.53 -5.15
C ALA A 7 17.05 4.01 -6.09
N TYR A 8 17.14 3.45 -7.31
CA TYR A 8 18.09 3.91 -8.32
C TYR A 8 17.75 5.30 -8.86
N VAL A 9 16.47 5.59 -9.09
CA VAL A 9 16.02 6.90 -9.61
C VAL A 9 16.17 7.99 -8.55
N ASP A 10 15.89 7.68 -7.30
CA ASP A 10 16.00 8.60 -6.16
C ASP A 10 17.44 8.81 -5.69
N GLY A 11 18.39 8.02 -6.21
CA GLY A 11 19.81 8.09 -5.83
C GLY A 11 20.09 7.56 -4.43
N THR A 12 19.17 6.77 -3.85
CA THR A 12 19.32 6.13 -2.54
C THR A 12 19.94 4.74 -2.62
N LEU A 13 20.09 4.19 -3.84
CA LEU A 13 20.71 2.90 -4.06
C LEU A 13 22.23 2.95 -3.74
N PRO A 14 22.78 1.98 -2.97
CA PRO A 14 24.22 1.91 -2.68
C PRO A 14 25.07 1.88 -3.96
N ALA A 15 26.26 2.47 -3.92
CA ALA A 15 27.09 2.65 -5.12
C ALA A 15 27.48 1.32 -5.81
N ASP A 16 27.75 0.26 -5.04
CA ASP A 16 28.05 -1.06 -5.58
C ASP A 16 26.82 -1.76 -6.20
N GLU A 17 25.63 -1.48 -5.68
CA GLU A 17 24.35 -1.94 -6.23
C GLU A 17 23.98 -1.16 -7.48
N ALA A 18 24.22 0.15 -7.51
CA ALA A 18 23.98 0.99 -8.69
C ALA A 18 24.79 0.51 -9.89
N VAL A 19 26.07 0.18 -9.71
CA VAL A 19 26.91 -0.39 -10.79
C VAL A 19 26.35 -1.72 -11.30
N ARG A 20 25.90 -2.61 -10.40
CA ARG A 20 25.27 -3.88 -10.78
C ARG A 20 23.95 -3.67 -11.50
N PHE A 21 23.15 -2.71 -11.06
CA PHE A 21 21.88 -2.36 -11.65
C PHE A 21 22.06 -1.78 -13.05
N GLU A 22 23.03 -0.89 -13.25
CA GLU A 22 23.39 -0.35 -14.57
C GLU A 22 23.83 -1.45 -15.54
N ALA A 23 24.63 -2.41 -15.09
CA ALA A 23 24.97 -3.58 -15.90
C ALA A 23 23.72 -4.40 -16.28
N ALA A 24 22.76 -4.54 -15.37
CA ALA A 24 21.49 -5.22 -15.65
C ALA A 24 20.62 -4.44 -16.66
N LEU A 25 20.60 -3.10 -16.60
CA LEU A 25 19.85 -2.24 -17.54
C LEU A 25 20.27 -2.43 -19.00
N GLU A 26 21.52 -2.81 -19.26
CA GLU A 26 22.00 -3.12 -20.62
C GLU A 26 21.39 -4.41 -21.18
N THR A 27 20.99 -5.34 -20.32
CA THR A 27 20.40 -6.64 -20.72
C THR A 27 18.88 -6.66 -20.63
N ALA A 28 18.26 -5.69 -19.94
CA ALA A 28 16.83 -5.62 -19.68
C ALA A 28 16.19 -4.33 -20.23
N PRO A 29 15.77 -4.31 -21.52
CA PRO A 29 15.20 -3.11 -22.16
C PRO A 29 13.96 -2.55 -21.47
N HIS A 30 13.17 -3.41 -20.82
CA HIS A 30 11.97 -3.00 -20.09
C HIS A 30 12.31 -2.14 -18.86
N TRP A 31 13.34 -2.50 -18.09
CA TRP A 31 13.83 -1.69 -16.96
C TRP A 31 14.40 -0.35 -17.43
N LYS A 32 15.11 -0.32 -18.55
CA LYS A 32 15.60 0.94 -19.15
C LYS A 32 14.45 1.90 -19.48
N THR A 33 13.32 1.36 -19.95
CA THR A 33 12.11 2.16 -20.21
C THR A 33 11.48 2.66 -18.92
N GLN A 34 11.37 1.83 -17.89
CA GLN A 34 10.84 2.24 -16.58
C GLN A 34 11.70 3.34 -15.92
N VAL A 35 13.02 3.17 -15.88
CA VAL A 35 13.96 4.19 -15.36
C VAL A 35 13.81 5.50 -16.13
N ARG A 36 13.73 5.45 -17.47
CA ARG A 36 13.52 6.64 -18.29
C ARG A 36 12.20 7.35 -17.97
N HIS A 37 11.10 6.60 -17.80
CA HIS A 37 9.81 7.18 -17.44
C HIS A 37 9.85 7.81 -16.04
N ALA A 38 10.40 7.11 -15.06
CA ALA A 38 10.54 7.60 -13.71
C ALA A 38 11.38 8.89 -13.65
N LYS A 39 12.51 8.95 -14.36
CA LYS A 39 13.34 10.16 -14.47
C LYS A 39 12.59 11.32 -15.13
N ARG A 40 11.81 11.05 -16.19
CA ARG A 40 10.99 12.07 -16.87
C ARG A 40 9.92 12.64 -15.93
N ILE A 41 9.22 11.78 -15.18
CA ILE A 41 8.22 12.19 -14.19
C ILE A 41 8.88 13.02 -13.08
N GLY A 42 10.01 12.56 -12.53
CA GLY A 42 10.75 13.28 -11.49
C GLY A 42 11.22 14.66 -11.96
N THR A 43 11.69 14.76 -13.21
CA THR A 43 12.06 16.05 -13.82
C THR A 43 10.85 16.96 -13.95
N ALA A 44 9.74 16.45 -14.51
CA ALA A 44 8.51 17.22 -14.65
C ALA A 44 8.00 17.72 -13.29
N LEU A 45 7.97 16.87 -12.26
CA LEU A 45 7.57 17.23 -10.90
C LEU A 45 8.47 18.31 -10.28
N HIS A 46 9.77 18.31 -10.57
CA HIS A 46 10.69 19.36 -10.11
C HIS A 46 10.52 20.69 -10.86
N GLU A 47 10.06 20.65 -12.12
CA GLU A 47 9.78 21.84 -12.90
C GLU A 47 8.46 22.52 -12.50
N TYR A 48 7.55 21.81 -11.84
CA TYR A 48 6.35 22.42 -11.29
C TYR A 48 6.70 23.37 -10.14
N PRO A 49 6.18 24.62 -10.16
CA PRO A 49 6.41 25.55 -9.07
C PRO A 49 5.84 24.95 -7.78
N THR A 50 6.68 24.78 -6.77
CA THR A 50 6.24 24.33 -5.46
C THR A 50 5.29 25.39 -4.89
N PRO A 51 4.02 25.06 -4.60
CA PRO A 51 3.13 26.00 -3.96
C PRO A 51 3.70 26.38 -2.59
N SER A 52 3.63 27.66 -2.23
CA SER A 52 4.05 28.08 -0.89
C SER A 52 3.18 27.37 0.14
N CYS A 53 3.81 26.61 1.04
CA CYS A 53 3.10 26.01 2.17
C CYS A 53 2.67 27.14 3.12
N PRO A 54 1.37 27.30 3.42
CA PRO A 54 0.92 28.27 4.41
C PRO A 54 1.57 27.98 5.78
N PRO A 55 1.97 29.01 6.55
CA PRO A 55 2.60 28.80 7.85
C PRO A 55 1.73 27.97 8.80
N GLU A 56 0.40 28.12 8.71
CA GLU A 56 -0.56 27.40 9.54
C GLU A 56 -0.50 25.88 9.32
N CYS A 57 -0.21 25.42 8.10
CA CYS A 57 -0.03 24.00 7.82
C CYS A 57 1.24 23.45 8.49
N THR A 58 2.33 24.24 8.46
CA THR A 58 3.59 23.84 9.08
C THR A 58 3.46 23.79 10.60
N GLU A 59 2.83 24.81 11.19
CA GLU A 59 2.53 24.86 12.63
C GLU A 59 1.64 23.69 13.07
N ALA A 60 0.57 23.39 12.33
CA ALA A 60 -0.32 22.28 12.64
C ALA A 60 0.40 20.92 12.62
N ILE A 61 1.30 20.69 11.66
CA ILE A 61 2.10 19.46 11.58
C ILE A 61 3.08 19.39 12.75
N LEU A 62 3.76 20.50 13.08
CA LEU A 62 4.69 20.56 14.21
C LEU A 62 3.97 20.27 15.53
N ASP A 63 2.82 20.90 15.77
CA ASP A 63 1.99 20.66 16.95
C ASP A 63 1.50 19.21 17.03
N GLN A 64 1.17 18.60 15.89
CA GLN A 64 0.81 17.18 15.84
C GLN A 64 1.99 16.28 16.20
N THR A 65 3.20 16.55 15.67
CA THR A 65 4.40 15.78 16.03
C THR A 65 4.78 15.94 17.50
N VAL A 66 4.65 17.15 18.07
CA VAL A 66 4.89 17.39 19.50
C VAL A 66 3.93 16.57 20.35
N ARG A 67 2.62 16.60 20.04
CA ARG A 67 1.61 15.79 20.74
C ARG A 67 1.90 14.29 20.64
N ALA A 68 2.17 13.77 19.44
CA ALA A 68 2.48 12.36 19.23
C ALA A 68 3.74 11.93 20.01
N SER A 69 4.76 12.79 20.09
CA SER A 69 5.99 12.49 20.87
C SER A 69 5.74 12.51 22.38
N ALA A 70 4.86 13.39 22.87
CA ALA A 70 4.46 13.43 24.27
C ALA A 70 3.67 12.16 24.66
N ASP A 71 2.73 11.74 23.80
CA ASP A 71 1.93 10.53 24.02
C ASP A 71 2.80 9.25 24.00
N ALA A 72 3.77 9.18 23.08
CA ALA A 72 4.74 8.08 23.04
C ALA A 72 5.59 7.99 24.33
N THR A 73 6.01 9.15 24.86
CA THR A 73 6.78 9.20 26.11
C THR A 73 5.93 8.84 27.32
N ALA A 74 4.66 9.28 27.37
CA ALA A 74 3.72 8.92 28.43
C ALA A 74 3.40 7.42 28.43
N THR A 75 3.27 6.82 27.24
CA THR A 75 3.04 5.38 27.07
C THR A 75 4.27 4.58 27.51
N ALA A 76 5.48 5.03 27.17
CA ALA A 76 6.73 4.39 27.61
C ALA A 76 6.96 4.49 29.13
N GLY A 77 6.48 5.57 29.77
CA GLY A 77 6.60 5.77 31.23
C GLY A 77 5.63 4.94 32.08
N HIS A 78 4.50 4.50 31.52
CA HIS A 78 3.54 3.62 32.21
C HIS A 78 3.87 2.13 32.06
N ALA A 79 4.74 1.77 31.10
CA ALA A 79 5.40 0.47 31.05
C ALA A 79 6.57 0.45 32.05
N ALA A 80 6.26 0.61 33.33
CA ALA A 80 7.22 0.29 34.38
C ALA A 80 7.63 -1.19 34.21
N PRO A 81 8.92 -1.52 34.28
CA PRO A 81 9.39 -2.89 34.16
C PRO A 81 9.01 -3.65 35.43
N ASP A 82 7.80 -4.20 35.46
CA ASP A 82 7.57 -5.39 36.27
C ASP A 82 8.45 -6.48 35.67
N SER A 83 9.44 -6.88 36.46
CA SER A 83 10.55 -7.76 36.13
C SER A 83 10.14 -9.23 35.95
N SER A 84 8.99 -9.49 35.32
CA SER A 84 8.61 -10.82 34.84
C SER A 84 9.10 -10.99 33.40
N ALA A 85 10.39 -11.31 33.29
CA ALA A 85 11.20 -11.35 32.08
C ALA A 85 10.84 -12.42 31.01
N ASP A 86 9.60 -12.90 30.89
CA ASP A 86 9.27 -13.97 29.92
C ASP A 86 7.89 -13.89 29.25
N ALA A 87 7.06 -12.89 29.54
CA ALA A 87 5.76 -12.77 28.90
C ALA A 87 5.88 -12.09 27.53
N ARG A 88 6.24 -12.87 26.49
CA ARG A 88 6.03 -12.46 25.11
C ARG A 88 4.56 -12.02 24.94
N PRO A 89 4.29 -10.87 24.30
CA PRO A 89 2.93 -10.49 23.94
C PRO A 89 2.24 -11.65 23.21
N PRO A 90 1.06 -12.11 23.66
CA PRO A 90 0.41 -13.31 23.11
C PRO A 90 0.03 -13.17 21.63
N TRP A 91 0.01 -11.95 21.09
CA TRP A 91 -0.21 -11.70 19.67
C TRP A 91 1.02 -12.03 18.82
N LEU A 92 2.25 -11.91 19.34
CA LEU A 92 3.46 -12.28 18.63
C LEU A 92 3.53 -13.80 18.43
N ASP A 93 3.05 -14.59 19.39
CA ASP A 93 2.93 -16.04 19.23
C ASP A 93 1.88 -16.42 18.17
N ARG A 94 0.79 -15.65 18.05
CA ARG A 94 -0.19 -15.84 16.95
C ARG A 94 0.39 -15.50 15.59
N VAL A 95 1.18 -14.42 15.47
CA VAL A 95 1.85 -14.03 14.22
C VAL A 95 2.90 -15.06 13.84
N ALA A 96 3.71 -15.53 14.79
CA ALA A 96 4.69 -16.58 14.56
C ALA A 96 4.03 -17.89 14.12
N ALA A 97 2.92 -18.30 14.78
CA ALA A 97 2.17 -19.50 14.39
C ALA A 97 1.55 -19.38 12.99
N ALA A 98 1.03 -18.20 12.62
CA ALA A 98 0.50 -17.95 11.28
C ALA A 98 1.61 -18.04 10.21
N PHE A 99 2.80 -17.50 10.51
CA PHE A 99 3.96 -17.56 9.63
C PHE A 99 4.48 -18.99 9.45
N ASP A 100 4.45 -19.80 10.52
CA ASP A 100 4.90 -21.20 10.49
C ASP A 100 3.95 -22.08 9.66
N VAL A 101 2.65 -21.78 9.66
CA VAL A 101 1.67 -22.42 8.76
C VAL A 101 1.91 -22.00 7.31
N LEU A 102 2.24 -20.74 7.06
CA LEU A 102 2.54 -20.21 5.73
C LEU A 102 3.84 -20.79 5.14
N MET A 103 4.82 -21.08 6.00
CA MET A 103 6.12 -21.66 5.61
C MET A 103 6.12 -23.18 5.49
N ARG A 104 4.99 -23.86 5.77
CA ARG A 104 4.88 -25.30 5.49
C ARG A 104 4.93 -25.55 3.98
N PRO A 105 5.79 -26.47 3.49
CA PRO A 105 6.03 -26.69 2.06
C PRO A 105 4.80 -27.14 1.27
N ALA A 106 3.75 -27.62 1.95
CA ALA A 106 2.48 -27.98 1.33
C ALA A 106 1.65 -26.75 0.90
N TYR A 107 1.75 -25.62 1.61
CA TYR A 107 0.97 -24.41 1.33
C TYR A 107 1.71 -23.42 0.42
N SER A 108 3.04 -23.43 0.43
CA SER A 108 3.85 -22.56 -0.44
C SER A 108 3.66 -22.89 -1.93
N THR A 109 3.47 -24.17 -2.28
CA THR A 109 3.24 -24.59 -3.67
C THR A 109 1.85 -24.20 -4.17
N ALA A 110 0.82 -24.32 -3.34
CA ALA A 110 -0.53 -23.89 -3.69
C ALA A 110 -0.62 -22.37 -3.86
N LEU A 111 -0.03 -21.60 -2.96
CA LEU A 111 -0.03 -20.13 -3.05
C LEU A 111 0.80 -19.62 -4.23
N ALA A 112 1.98 -20.22 -4.48
CA ALA A 112 2.78 -19.93 -5.66
C ALA A 112 2.03 -20.28 -6.95
N ALA A 113 1.32 -21.41 -7.00
CA ALA A 113 0.50 -21.77 -8.15
C ALA A 113 -0.63 -20.75 -8.39
N VAL A 114 -1.34 -20.31 -7.36
CA VAL A 114 -2.38 -19.29 -7.48
C VAL A 114 -1.81 -17.96 -7.99
N LEU A 115 -0.69 -17.48 -7.43
CA LEU A 115 -0.04 -16.25 -7.88
C LEU A 115 0.46 -16.35 -9.33
N VAL A 116 1.08 -17.46 -9.71
CA VAL A 116 1.53 -17.69 -11.09
C VAL A 116 0.34 -17.73 -12.04
N THR A 117 -0.77 -18.36 -11.65
CA THR A 117 -1.97 -18.44 -12.49
C THR A 117 -2.64 -17.07 -12.66
N ALA A 118 -2.72 -16.28 -11.58
CA ALA A 118 -3.23 -14.91 -11.63
C ALA A 118 -2.34 -13.99 -12.49
N LEU A 119 -1.02 -14.10 -12.35
CA LEU A 119 -0.06 -13.35 -13.17
C LEU A 119 -0.14 -13.75 -14.64
N ALA A 120 -0.27 -15.06 -14.92
CA ALA A 120 -0.44 -15.56 -16.28
C ALA A 120 -1.74 -15.05 -16.91
N TRP A 121 -2.84 -14.98 -16.14
CA TRP A 121 -4.10 -14.39 -16.60
C TRP A 121 -3.94 -12.91 -16.94
N LEU A 122 -3.25 -12.13 -16.10
CA LEU A 122 -2.99 -10.71 -16.32
C LEU A 122 -2.14 -10.46 -17.59
N ILE A 123 -1.22 -11.37 -17.91
CA ILE A 123 -0.39 -11.28 -19.12
C ILE A 123 -1.16 -11.76 -20.36
N ALA A 124 -2.01 -12.77 -20.20
CA ALA A 124 -2.71 -13.41 -21.30
C ALA A 124 -3.97 -12.68 -21.76
N ASP A 125 -4.52 -11.76 -20.97
CA ASP A 125 -5.64 -10.90 -21.37
C ASP A 125 -5.12 -9.59 -22.02
N PRO A 126 -5.04 -9.51 -23.36
CA PRO A 126 -4.39 -8.41 -24.04
C PRO A 126 -5.48 -7.42 -24.46
N VAL A 127 -6.15 -6.78 -23.51
CA VAL A 127 -6.96 -5.57 -23.78
C VAL A 127 -6.04 -4.35 -23.80
N LEU A 128 -4.97 -4.43 -24.59
CA LEU A 128 -4.15 -3.28 -24.95
C LEU A 128 -4.35 -3.06 -26.46
N PRO A 129 -4.93 -1.91 -26.87
CA PRO A 129 -5.11 -1.61 -28.28
C PRO A 129 -3.76 -1.69 -28.99
N GLN A 130 -3.71 -2.54 -30.02
CA GLN A 130 -2.55 -2.74 -30.87
C GLN A 130 -2.21 -1.43 -31.59
N LEU A 131 -1.29 -0.64 -31.01
CA LEU A 131 -0.63 0.47 -31.70
C LEU A 131 0.26 -0.11 -32.79
N SER A 132 -0.34 -0.28 -33.97
CA SER A 132 0.37 -0.63 -35.18
C SER A 132 1.29 0.53 -35.55
N SER A 133 2.56 0.42 -35.19
CA SER A 133 3.64 1.31 -35.63
C SER A 133 3.92 1.05 -37.11
N ASP A 134 3.14 1.67 -37.97
CA ASP A 134 3.55 1.90 -39.34
C ASP A 134 3.40 3.39 -39.64
N THR A 135 4.34 3.93 -40.41
CA THR A 135 4.37 5.27 -41.04
C THR A 135 5.29 6.33 -40.40
N ALA A 136 6.29 6.69 -41.19
CA ALA A 136 6.94 7.99 -41.48
C ALA A 136 6.89 9.15 -40.44
N PRO A 137 7.95 10.00 -40.39
CA PRO A 137 8.01 11.15 -39.49
C PRO A 137 6.79 12.07 -39.68
N PRO A 138 6.05 12.40 -38.61
CA PRO A 138 4.83 13.19 -38.74
C PRO A 138 5.20 14.66 -38.98
N THR A 139 4.69 15.19 -40.08
CA THR A 139 4.40 16.62 -40.23
C THR A 139 3.55 17.04 -39.02
N GLU A 140 3.91 18.13 -38.34
CA GLU A 140 3.16 18.74 -37.24
C GLU A 140 1.67 18.89 -37.64
N SER A 141 0.89 17.89 -37.29
CA SER A 141 -0.56 17.89 -37.39
C SER A 141 -1.04 17.97 -35.96
N HIS A 142 -1.93 18.94 -35.74
CA HIS A 142 -2.66 19.11 -34.51
C HIS A 142 -3.23 17.75 -34.09
N ILE A 143 -2.67 17.15 -33.02
CA ILE A 143 -3.16 15.89 -32.47
C ILE A 143 -4.46 16.23 -31.77
N GLU A 144 -5.55 16.21 -32.53
CA GLU A 144 -6.91 16.21 -32.01
C GLU A 144 -7.03 14.94 -31.16
N ALA A 145 -7.22 15.10 -29.85
CA ALA A 145 -7.33 13.97 -28.95
C ALA A 145 -8.47 13.08 -29.45
N PRO A 146 -8.28 11.76 -29.61
CA PRO A 146 -9.28 10.86 -30.20
C PRO A 146 -10.50 10.63 -29.32
N TYR A 147 -10.63 11.38 -28.21
CA TYR A 147 -11.71 11.28 -27.25
C TYR A 147 -12.60 12.50 -27.39
N THR A 148 -13.88 12.25 -27.60
CA THR A 148 -14.90 13.29 -27.60
C THR A 148 -15.18 13.74 -26.17
N ASP A 149 -15.74 14.94 -25.99
CA ASP A 149 -16.20 15.40 -24.67
C ASP A 149 -17.25 14.44 -24.07
N GLU A 150 -17.99 13.72 -24.91
CA GLU A 150 -18.95 12.68 -24.52
C GLU A 150 -18.25 11.46 -23.90
N ASP A 151 -17.14 11.00 -24.49
CA ASP A 151 -16.34 9.90 -23.95
C ASP A 151 -15.75 10.25 -22.57
N VAL A 152 -15.31 11.50 -22.40
CA VAL A 152 -14.78 12.00 -21.12
C VAL A 152 -15.89 12.08 -20.07
N ALA A 153 -17.08 12.57 -20.44
CA ALA A 153 -18.21 12.64 -19.53
C ALA A 153 -18.69 11.23 -19.11
N GLN A 154 -18.71 10.27 -20.04
CA GLN A 154 -19.06 8.89 -19.73
C GLN A 154 -18.03 8.25 -18.80
N ALA A 155 -16.74 8.40 -19.09
CA ALA A 155 -15.68 7.86 -18.24
C ALA A 155 -15.74 8.42 -16.81
N HIS A 156 -16.10 9.71 -16.67
CA HIS A 156 -16.30 10.32 -15.36
C HIS A 156 -17.50 9.70 -14.61
N ALA A 157 -18.63 9.51 -15.29
CA ALA A 157 -19.81 8.89 -14.69
C ALA A 157 -19.54 7.42 -14.26
N GLU A 158 -18.79 6.67 -15.05
CA GLU A 158 -18.38 5.30 -14.69
C GLU A 158 -17.43 5.28 -13.50
N ALA A 159 -16.48 6.22 -13.44
CA ALA A 159 -15.56 6.36 -12.31
C ALA A 159 -16.30 6.69 -11.00
N GLU A 160 -17.30 7.58 -11.04
CA GLU A 160 -18.14 7.89 -9.86
C GLU A 160 -18.88 6.65 -9.35
N LEU A 161 -19.40 5.81 -10.26
CA LEU A 161 -20.10 4.58 -9.90
C LEU A 161 -19.15 3.58 -9.21
N VAL A 162 -17.93 3.42 -9.74
CA VAL A 162 -16.91 2.54 -9.14
C VAL A 162 -16.49 3.04 -7.76
N LEU A 163 -16.30 4.35 -7.59
CA LEU A 163 -15.95 4.94 -6.30
C LEU A 163 -17.07 4.76 -5.26
N ALA A 164 -18.34 4.94 -5.66
CA ALA A 164 -19.48 4.68 -4.80
C ALA A 164 -19.53 3.21 -4.36
N TYR A 165 -19.32 2.27 -5.29
CA TYR A 165 -19.30 0.83 -4.96
C TYR A 165 -18.18 0.47 -3.98
N ILE A 166 -16.98 1.02 -4.16
CA ILE A 166 -15.84 0.77 -3.24
C ILE A 166 -16.14 1.35 -1.85
N SER A 167 -16.75 2.53 -1.78
CA SER A 167 -17.16 3.17 -0.53
C SER A 167 -18.14 2.29 0.24
N ASP A 168 -19.21 1.82 -0.41
CA ASP A 168 -20.22 0.95 0.21
C ASP A 168 -19.62 -0.37 0.68
N ALA A 169 -18.80 -1.01 -0.15
CA ALA A 169 -18.11 -2.25 0.21
C ALA A 169 -17.17 -2.08 1.42
N SER A 170 -16.50 -0.92 1.53
CA SER A 170 -15.63 -0.62 2.68
C SER A 170 -16.43 -0.41 3.97
N GLN A 171 -17.61 0.19 3.88
CA GLN A 171 -18.49 0.41 5.02
C GLN A 171 -19.09 -0.91 5.52
N ASP A 172 -19.50 -1.80 4.61
CA ASP A 172 -19.97 -3.15 4.92
C ASP A 172 -18.87 -4.01 5.58
N ALA A 173 -17.64 -3.91 5.08
CA ALA A 173 -16.49 -4.58 5.68
C ALA A 173 -16.21 -4.05 7.10
N SER A 174 -16.27 -2.73 7.30
CA SER A 174 -16.06 -2.10 8.61
C SER A 174 -17.11 -2.55 9.63
N THR A 175 -18.40 -2.51 9.27
CA THR A 175 -19.48 -2.92 10.18
C THR A 175 -19.44 -4.41 10.49
N THR A 176 -18.96 -5.22 9.56
CA THR A 176 -18.77 -6.66 9.79
C THR A 176 -17.59 -6.92 10.72
N ALA A 177 -16.48 -6.20 10.55
CA ALA A 177 -15.34 -6.29 11.45
C ALA A 177 -15.70 -5.84 12.88
N GLU A 178 -16.48 -4.77 13.03
CA GLU A 178 -16.97 -4.29 14.32
C GLU A 178 -17.86 -5.33 15.01
N ARG A 179 -18.81 -5.94 14.28
CA ARG A 179 -19.66 -7.02 14.81
C ARG A 179 -18.85 -8.25 15.25
N GLU A 180 -17.85 -8.64 14.48
CA GLU A 180 -16.99 -9.77 14.85
C GLU A 180 -16.09 -9.44 16.05
N MET A 181 -15.61 -8.19 16.16
CA MET A 181 -14.83 -7.72 17.30
C MET A 181 -15.70 -7.70 18.58
N GLU A 182 -16.92 -7.18 18.50
CA GLU A 182 -17.88 -7.20 19.62
C GLU A 182 -18.21 -8.64 20.04
N ARG A 183 -18.46 -9.53 19.08
CA ARG A 183 -18.68 -10.97 19.34
C ARG A 183 -17.47 -11.63 20.00
N ALA A 184 -16.25 -11.28 19.59
CA ALA A 184 -15.02 -11.83 20.16
C ALA A 184 -14.74 -11.30 21.59
N LEU A 185 -15.21 -10.10 21.91
CA LEU A 185 -15.05 -9.46 23.21
C LEU A 185 -16.15 -9.80 24.21
N SER A 186 -17.36 -10.16 23.76
CA SER A 186 -18.50 -10.54 24.63
C SER A 186 -18.16 -11.54 25.76
N PRO A 187 -17.40 -12.64 25.52
CA PRO A 187 -17.12 -13.62 26.57
C PRO A 187 -16.21 -13.09 27.69
N PHE A 188 -15.42 -12.04 27.42
CA PHE A 188 -14.56 -11.42 28.42
C PHE A 188 -15.34 -10.62 29.45
N PHE A 189 -16.47 -10.03 29.04
CA PHE A 189 -17.30 -9.20 29.92
C PHE A 189 -18.27 -10.05 30.75
N ASP A 190 -18.84 -11.12 30.17
CA ASP A 190 -19.76 -12.02 30.90
C ASP A 190 -19.07 -12.77 32.07
N ALA A 191 -17.77 -13.05 31.96
CA ALA A 191 -17.03 -13.77 33.00
C ALA A 191 -16.76 -12.94 34.28
N HIS A 192 -16.98 -11.61 34.25
CA HIS A 192 -16.70 -10.75 35.40
C HIS A 192 -17.90 -10.56 36.35
N ASP A 193 -19.12 -10.76 35.87
CA ASP A 193 -20.33 -10.57 36.69
C ASP A 193 -20.65 -11.80 37.57
N ASP A 194 -20.31 -13.02 37.13
CA ASP A 194 -20.54 -14.24 37.92
C ASP A 194 -19.63 -14.34 39.16
N ALA A 195 -18.46 -13.71 39.15
CA ALA A 195 -17.52 -13.74 40.27
C ALA A 195 -17.93 -12.85 41.46
N SER A 196 -18.83 -11.87 41.24
CA SER A 196 -19.29 -10.97 42.31
C SER A 196 -20.54 -11.47 43.05
N SER A 197 -21.28 -12.44 42.50
CA SER A 197 -22.56 -12.88 43.10
C SER A 197 -22.45 -13.97 44.18
N SER A 198 -21.26 -14.55 44.44
CA SER A 198 -21.10 -15.61 45.45
C SER A 198 -20.68 -15.13 46.84
N ALA A 199 -20.63 -13.81 47.08
CA ALA A 199 -20.29 -13.23 48.38
C ALA A 199 -21.55 -12.70 49.10
N THR A 200 -22.40 -13.61 49.59
CA THR A 200 -23.44 -13.27 50.58
C THR A 200 -23.35 -14.30 51.72
N PRO A 201 -23.38 -13.87 53.00
CA PRO A 201 -22.81 -14.59 54.16
C PRO A 201 -23.59 -15.81 54.66
#